data_AF-A0A7R9YIK3-F1
#
_entry.id   AF-A0A7R9YIK3-F1
#
_cell.length_a   1.000
_cell.length_b   1.000
_cell.length_c   1.000
_cell.angle_alpha   90.00
_cell.angle_beta   90.00
_cell.angle_gamma   90.00
#
_symmetry.space_group_name_H-M   'P 1'
#
loop_
_entity.id
_entity.type
_entity.pdbx_description
1 polymer ?
#
loop_
_entity_poly.entity_id
_entity_poly.type
_entity_poly.pdbx_seq_one_letter_code
_entity_poly.pdbx_strand_id
1 'polypeptide(L)'
;SRGAMGEVAKELVVKISHLQQKGELGPLADLVSSLAEHSFTPDELITSGLSKLVGKLRKHEDARVKGAAAEWVSHCAALCVVKPAAKPSAAASPAHKVEASPPKPPTPVAPQSSSIPPNAPDADMRNTALRKLGEIFGKVVTDYATFKLSVDEVEGVDPLAIAGEIEACMREKLGSGVDSKYKNKLRSLLFNLKDEKNTELVTRVVCGSITAEKLVSMDPKEMASSDTKRWREQVAEYKKMELMDNLSYQRYAHRDRELPDGLFECPKCKSKKTQYSEKQTRSADEPTTKFCHCINCDYRWKFC
;
A
#
# COMPACT_ATOMS: atom_id res chain seq x y z
N SER A 1 -15.29 11.87 30.96
CA SER A 1 -13.82 11.80 31.17
C SER A 1 -13.06 10.96 30.14
N ARG A 2 -13.67 10.00 29.41
CA ARG A 2 -12.97 9.15 28.39
C ARG A 2 -12.45 9.87 27.12
N GLY A 3 -12.83 11.13 26.87
CA GLY A 3 -12.35 11.89 25.69
C GLY A 3 -11.09 12.73 25.94
N ALA A 4 -10.82 13.11 27.19
CA ALA A 4 -9.77 14.07 27.51
C ALA A 4 -8.36 13.48 27.36
N MET A 5 -8.15 12.22 27.77
CA MET A 5 -6.84 11.57 27.70
C MET A 5 -6.42 11.22 26.27
N GLY A 6 -7.37 10.91 25.39
CA GLY A 6 -7.11 10.73 23.95
C GLY A 6 -6.67 12.01 23.25
N GLU A 7 -7.17 13.17 23.67
CA GLU A 7 -6.75 14.48 23.15
C GLU A 7 -5.34 14.85 23.64
N VAL A 8 -5.06 14.62 24.93
CA VAL A 8 -3.73 14.77 25.52
C VAL A 8 -2.70 13.87 24.81
N ALA A 9 -3.04 12.62 24.49
CA ALA A 9 -2.15 11.71 23.77
C ALA A 9 -1.82 12.22 22.35
N LYS A 10 -2.78 12.82 21.65
CA LYS A 10 -2.56 13.45 20.33
C LYS A 10 -1.68 14.70 20.44
N GLU A 11 -1.90 15.53 21.46
CA GLU A 11 -1.07 16.72 21.71
C GLU A 11 0.38 16.34 22.01
N LEU A 12 0.60 15.28 22.80
CA LEU A 12 1.92 14.75 23.11
C LEU A 12 2.64 14.21 21.87
N VAL A 13 1.92 13.56 20.94
CA VAL A 13 2.47 13.14 19.64
C VAL A 13 3.00 14.33 18.84
N VAL A 14 2.26 15.44 18.81
CA VAL A 14 2.67 16.67 18.13
C VAL A 14 3.91 17.28 18.79
N LYS A 15 3.92 17.39 20.13
CA LYS A 15 5.06 17.94 20.88
C LYS A 15 6.33 17.12 20.71
N ILE A 16 6.25 15.79 20.79
CA ILE A 16 7.38 14.88 20.56
C ILE A 16 7.91 15.02 19.13
N SER A 17 7.03 15.11 18.14
CA SER A 17 7.43 15.29 16.73
C SER A 17 8.11 16.64 16.49
N HIS A 18 7.63 17.70 17.14
CA HIS A 18 8.23 19.04 17.05
C HIS A 18 9.61 19.11 17.70
N LEU A 19 9.77 18.52 18.87
CA LEU A 19 11.07 18.45 19.57
C LEU A 19 12.10 17.60 18.81
N GLN A 20 11.64 16.53 18.14
CA GLN A 20 12.49 15.76 17.22
C GLN A 20 12.96 16.61 16.03
N GLN A 21 12.08 17.41 15.42
CA GLN A 21 12.44 18.27 14.29
C GLN A 21 13.41 19.39 14.68
N LYS A 22 13.29 19.92 15.89
CA LYS A 22 14.16 20.96 16.42
C LYS A 22 15.51 20.45 16.96
N GLY A 23 15.68 19.14 17.13
CA GLY A 23 16.90 18.56 17.70
C GLY A 23 17.07 18.88 19.20
N GLU A 24 15.99 19.18 19.91
CA GLU A 24 16.02 19.52 21.35
C GLU A 24 15.97 18.23 22.19
N LEU A 25 17.12 17.56 22.32
CA LEU A 25 17.24 16.21 22.87
C LEU A 25 16.99 16.12 24.38
N GLY A 26 17.30 17.17 25.13
CA GLY A 26 17.03 17.27 26.58
C GLY A 26 15.53 17.28 26.87
N PRO A 27 14.79 18.31 26.40
CA PRO A 27 13.34 18.41 26.59
C PRO A 27 12.57 17.20 26.03
N LEU A 28 13.08 16.59 24.95
CA LEU A 28 12.50 15.36 24.39
C LEU A 28 12.59 14.17 25.36
N ALA A 29 13.75 13.96 25.99
CA ALA A 29 13.94 12.87 26.95
C ALA A 29 13.12 13.08 28.23
N ASP A 30 13.01 14.32 28.70
CA ASP A 30 12.25 14.68 29.90
C ASP A 30 10.75 14.52 29.65
N LEU A 31 10.26 14.95 28.48
CA LEU A 31 8.88 14.76 28.07
C LEU A 31 8.52 13.27 27.96
N VAL A 32 9.39 12.45 27.37
CA VAL A 32 9.16 10.99 27.24
C VAL A 32 9.16 10.30 28.61
N SER A 33 9.96 10.78 29.56
CA SER A 33 9.98 10.27 30.93
C SER A 33 8.68 10.60 31.69
N SER A 34 8.17 11.81 31.54
CA SER A 34 6.89 12.24 32.16
C SER A 34 5.67 11.53 31.55
N LEU A 35 5.79 10.91 30.36
CA LEU A 35 4.71 10.06 29.82
C LEU A 35 4.36 8.87 30.73
N ALA A 36 5.25 8.46 31.65
CA ALA A 36 4.98 7.40 32.61
C ALA A 36 4.04 7.83 33.76
N GLU A 37 3.86 9.14 33.97
CA GLU A 37 2.98 9.71 35.00
C GLU A 37 1.50 9.71 34.56
N HIS A 38 1.26 9.55 33.25
CA HIS A 38 -0.06 9.54 32.65
C HIS A 38 -0.56 8.09 32.44
N SER A 39 -1.73 7.77 32.99
CA SER A 39 -2.40 6.48 32.78
C SER A 39 -3.21 6.49 31.48
N PHE A 40 -2.60 6.02 30.39
CA PHE A 40 -3.29 5.85 29.10
C PHE A 40 -3.97 4.49 29.00
N THR A 41 -5.16 4.44 28.40
CA THR A 41 -5.80 3.17 28.04
C THR A 41 -5.24 2.62 26.71
N PRO A 42 -5.31 1.30 26.45
CA PRO A 42 -4.82 0.71 25.20
C PRO A 42 -5.45 1.30 23.93
N ASP A 43 -6.75 1.63 23.99
CA ASP A 43 -7.49 2.18 22.85
C ASP A 43 -7.04 3.60 22.49
N GLU A 44 -6.75 4.42 23.50
CA GLU A 44 -6.23 5.79 23.33
C GLU A 44 -4.81 5.79 22.75
N LEU A 45 -3.96 4.82 23.13
CA LEU A 45 -2.60 4.66 22.60
C LEU A 45 -2.57 4.18 21.15
N ILE A 46 -3.55 3.37 20.74
CA ILE A 46 -3.69 2.90 19.36
C ILE A 46 -4.21 4.04 18.48
N THR A 47 -5.24 4.74 18.94
CA THR A 47 -5.90 5.83 18.21
C THR A 47 -5.01 7.06 18.04
N SER A 48 -4.20 7.40 19.06
CA SER A 48 -3.27 8.54 18.99
C SER A 48 -1.99 8.26 18.20
N GLY A 49 -1.59 6.99 18.07
CA GLY A 49 -0.31 6.62 17.46
C GLY A 49 0.92 6.91 18.32
N LEU A 50 0.74 7.31 19.58
CA LEU A 50 1.81 7.63 20.54
C LEU A 50 2.75 6.43 20.76
N SER A 51 2.19 5.23 20.89
CA SER A 51 2.94 3.98 21.03
C SER A 51 3.94 3.73 19.89
N LYS A 52 3.52 4.00 18.64
CA LYS A 52 4.38 3.84 17.45
C LYS A 52 5.47 4.90 17.40
N LEU A 53 5.19 6.13 17.83
CA LEU A 53 6.16 7.23 17.84
C LEU A 53 7.25 6.99 18.89
N VAL A 54 6.88 6.66 20.14
CA VAL A 54 7.84 6.36 21.20
C VAL A 54 8.61 5.07 20.89
N GLY A 55 7.97 4.08 20.25
CA GLY A 55 8.65 2.88 19.77
C GLY A 55 9.77 3.15 18.76
N LYS A 56 9.66 4.21 17.94
CA LYS A 56 10.73 4.65 17.03
C LYS A 56 11.89 5.31 17.79
N LEU A 57 11.60 6.04 18.86
CA LEU A 57 12.60 6.72 19.70
C LEU A 57 13.57 5.76 20.40
N ARG A 58 13.21 4.48 20.55
CA ARG A 58 14.13 3.44 21.05
C ARG A 58 15.33 3.17 20.12
N LYS A 59 15.28 3.65 18.87
CA LYS A 59 16.38 3.55 17.90
C LYS A 59 17.13 4.87 17.72
N HIS A 60 16.85 5.88 18.54
CA HIS A 60 17.53 7.17 18.48
C HIS A 60 19.01 7.04 18.88
N GLU A 61 19.86 7.93 18.35
CA GLU A 61 21.31 7.91 18.62
C GLU A 61 21.63 8.30 20.07
N ASP A 62 20.87 9.26 20.62
CA ASP A 62 20.99 9.67 22.03
C ASP A 62 20.58 8.58 23.04
N ALA A 63 21.51 8.24 23.92
CA ALA A 63 21.31 7.28 24.99
C ALA A 63 20.18 7.67 25.96
N ARG A 64 20.01 8.97 26.25
CA ARG A 64 18.95 9.47 27.14
C ARG A 64 17.55 9.28 26.56
N VAL A 65 17.35 9.68 25.30
CA VAL A 65 16.07 9.56 24.60
C VAL A 65 15.71 8.09 24.38
N LYS A 66 16.71 7.28 24.00
CA LYS A 66 16.56 5.84 23.83
C LYS A 66 16.19 5.13 25.13
N GLY A 67 16.82 5.50 26.25
CA GLY A 67 16.54 4.98 27.58
C GLY A 67 15.10 5.27 28.02
N ALA A 68 14.72 6.55 28.03
CA ALA A 68 13.38 6.99 28.40
C ALA A 68 12.28 6.31 27.56
N ALA A 69 12.50 6.19 26.24
CA ALA A 69 11.57 5.52 25.35
C ALA A 69 11.46 4.00 25.62
N ALA A 70 12.56 3.34 25.99
CA ALA A 70 12.55 1.92 26.33
C ALA A 70 11.81 1.64 27.65
N GLU A 71 12.03 2.48 28.65
CA GLU A 71 11.38 2.38 29.96
C GLU A 71 9.87 2.58 29.84
N TRP A 72 9.43 3.62 29.12
CA TRP A 72 8.00 3.86 28.92
C TRP A 72 7.30 2.72 28.16
N VAL A 73 7.93 2.18 27.10
CA VAL A 73 7.37 1.03 26.36
C VAL A 73 7.30 -0.22 27.24
N SER A 74 8.28 -0.45 28.11
CA SER A 74 8.27 -1.54 29.09
C SER A 74 7.12 -1.36 30.10
N HIS A 75 6.93 -0.13 30.59
CA HIS A 75 5.85 0.22 31.51
C HIS A 75 4.47 0.01 30.86
N CYS A 76 4.27 0.45 29.62
CA CYS A 76 3.02 0.19 28.88
C CYS A 76 2.78 -1.30 28.61
N ALA A 77 3.84 -2.08 28.33
CA ALA A 77 3.74 -3.52 28.14
C ALA A 77 3.32 -4.23 29.44
N ALA A 78 3.84 -3.80 30.59
CA ALA A 78 3.46 -4.33 31.90
C ALA A 78 1.98 -4.04 32.24
N LEU A 79 1.47 -2.86 31.85
CA LEU A 79 0.07 -2.48 32.05
C LEU A 79 -0.91 -3.23 31.10
N CYS A 80 -0.45 -3.63 29.91
CA CYS A 80 -1.26 -4.42 28.96
C CYS A 80 -1.38 -5.91 29.32
N VAL A 81 -0.60 -6.41 30.29
CA VAL A 81 -0.71 -7.79 30.81
C VAL A 81 -1.70 -7.81 31.97
N VAL A 82 -2.99 -7.80 31.65
CA VAL A 82 -4.01 -8.31 32.57
C VAL A 82 -3.98 -9.84 32.49
N LYS A 83 -3.74 -10.44 33.66
CA LYS A 83 -3.45 -11.84 33.97
C LYS A 83 -4.68 -12.75 33.83
N PRO A 84 -4.62 -13.88 33.11
CA PRO A 84 -5.32 -15.10 33.50
C PRO A 84 -4.44 -15.89 34.49
N ALA A 85 -5.09 -16.60 35.42
CA ALA A 85 -4.53 -17.17 36.62
C ALA A 85 -3.44 -18.25 36.44
N ALA A 86 -2.59 -18.33 37.48
CA ALA A 86 -1.52 -19.28 37.83
C ALA A 86 -1.89 -20.78 37.67
N LYS A 87 -1.01 -21.81 37.61
CA LYS A 87 0.44 -22.13 37.76
C LYS A 87 0.58 -23.69 37.52
N PRO A 88 1.74 -24.40 37.63
CA PRO A 88 3.12 -23.98 37.86
C PRO A 88 4.22 -24.65 36.96
N SER A 89 5.26 -23.86 36.67
CA SER A 89 6.71 -24.11 36.84
C SER A 89 7.33 -25.52 36.72
N ALA A 90 8.34 -25.64 35.84
CA ALA A 90 9.63 -26.27 36.17
C ALA A 90 10.80 -25.70 35.31
N ALA A 91 11.66 -24.92 36.00
CA ALA A 91 13.13 -24.78 35.91
C ALA A 91 13.87 -24.57 34.56
N ALA A 92 14.57 -23.42 34.50
CA ALA A 92 15.74 -23.11 33.66
C ALA A 92 16.98 -23.89 34.15
N SER A 93 18.03 -24.26 33.40
CA SER A 93 19.04 -23.56 32.55
C SER A 93 20.24 -24.57 32.41
N PRO A 94 21.42 -24.29 31.79
CA PRO A 94 21.82 -23.53 30.59
C PRO A 94 22.78 -24.35 29.65
N ALA A 95 23.35 -23.68 28.64
CA ALA A 95 24.14 -24.18 27.50
C ALA A 95 25.53 -24.80 27.77
N HIS A 96 26.03 -25.66 26.84
CA HIS A 96 27.39 -25.61 26.24
C HIS A 96 27.57 -26.62 25.06
N LYS A 97 28.69 -26.46 24.34
CA LYS A 97 29.04 -26.78 22.92
C LYS A 97 29.75 -28.15 22.74
N VAL A 98 29.82 -28.64 21.48
CA VAL A 98 30.90 -29.42 20.80
C VAL A 98 30.49 -30.78 20.15
N GLU A 99 30.66 -30.84 18.81
CA GLU A 99 31.15 -31.89 17.87
C GLU A 99 30.90 -33.42 18.02
N ALA A 100 30.63 -34.05 16.85
CA ALA A 100 31.00 -35.41 16.37
C ALA A 100 29.95 -36.58 16.38
N SER A 101 29.76 -37.20 15.20
CA SER A 101 29.11 -38.51 14.89
C SER A 101 30.03 -39.71 15.25
N PRO A 102 29.73 -41.03 15.03
CA PRO A 102 28.62 -41.80 14.36
C PRO A 102 28.17 -43.07 15.18
N PRO A 103 27.68 -44.25 14.66
CA PRO A 103 26.83 -44.67 13.51
C PRO A 103 25.56 -45.54 13.88
N LYS A 104 24.79 -45.94 12.85
CA LYS A 104 23.55 -46.81 12.75
C LYS A 104 23.73 -48.30 13.16
N PRO A 105 22.64 -49.09 13.44
CA PRO A 105 22.02 -50.00 12.42
C PRO A 105 20.49 -50.31 12.67
N PRO A 106 19.84 -51.35 12.09
CA PRO A 106 19.17 -51.36 10.78
C PRO A 106 17.64 -51.62 10.81
N THR A 107 17.00 -51.39 9.67
CA THR A 107 15.59 -51.66 9.29
C THR A 107 15.28 -53.16 9.15
N PRO A 108 13.98 -53.54 9.12
CA PRO A 108 13.52 -54.53 8.13
C PRO A 108 12.37 -54.04 7.22
N VAL A 109 12.34 -54.69 6.05
CA VAL A 109 11.77 -54.37 4.75
C VAL A 109 10.24 -54.61 4.63
N ALA A 110 9.58 -53.66 3.94
CA ALA A 110 8.43 -53.65 2.98
C ALA A 110 7.50 -54.89 2.77
N PRO A 111 6.28 -54.69 2.21
CA PRO A 111 6.13 -54.59 0.75
C PRO A 111 5.27 -53.40 0.24
N GLN A 112 5.46 -53.10 -1.05
CA GLN A 112 5.19 -51.84 -1.76
C GLN A 112 3.87 -51.82 -2.57
N SER A 113 3.33 -50.62 -2.80
CA SER A 113 2.71 -50.06 -4.04
C SER A 113 1.70 -48.98 -3.62
N SER A 114 1.61 -47.76 -4.16
CA SER A 114 1.99 -47.19 -5.45
C SER A 114 2.15 -45.65 -5.37
N SER A 115 3.23 -45.14 -5.96
CA SER A 115 3.46 -43.78 -6.53
C SER A 115 3.01 -42.52 -5.76
N ILE A 116 3.94 -41.92 -4.99
CA ILE A 116 3.89 -40.50 -4.61
C ILE A 116 4.68 -39.71 -5.67
N PRO A 117 4.05 -38.77 -6.43
CA PRO A 117 4.75 -37.97 -7.43
C PRO A 117 5.62 -36.85 -6.80
N PRO A 118 6.54 -36.23 -7.56
CA PRO A 118 7.61 -35.35 -7.05
C PRO A 118 7.18 -33.98 -6.48
N ASN A 119 5.88 -33.77 -6.22
CA ASN A 119 5.26 -32.44 -6.09
C ASN A 119 4.60 -32.16 -4.72
N ALA A 120 4.92 -32.93 -3.68
CA ALA A 120 4.28 -32.81 -2.37
C ALA A 120 4.36 -31.40 -1.72
N PRO A 121 5.51 -30.68 -1.69
CA PRO A 121 5.57 -29.34 -1.09
C PRO A 121 4.86 -28.27 -1.93
N ASP A 122 4.89 -28.41 -3.26
CA ASP A 122 4.18 -27.53 -4.19
C ASP A 122 2.66 -27.69 -4.09
N ALA A 123 2.17 -28.92 -3.85
CA ALA A 123 0.74 -29.18 -3.63
C ALA A 123 0.25 -28.59 -2.30
N ASP A 124 1.02 -28.70 -1.22
CA ASP A 124 0.65 -28.17 0.09
C ASP A 124 0.50 -26.63 0.09
N MET A 125 1.43 -25.93 -0.58
CA MET A 125 1.33 -24.48 -0.68
C MET A 125 0.18 -24.02 -1.59
N ARG A 126 -0.15 -24.79 -2.63
CA ARG A 126 -1.33 -24.54 -3.48
C ARG A 126 -2.63 -24.75 -2.69
N ASN A 127 -2.73 -25.81 -1.91
CA ASN A 127 -3.88 -26.04 -1.02
C ASN A 127 -4.02 -24.91 0.02
N THR A 128 -2.90 -24.44 0.57
CA THR A 128 -2.89 -23.29 1.47
C THR A 128 -3.36 -22.00 0.78
N ALA A 129 -2.98 -21.79 -0.48
CA ALA A 129 -3.42 -20.66 -1.29
C ALA A 129 -4.93 -20.69 -1.52
N LEU A 130 -5.46 -21.85 -1.94
CA LEU A 130 -6.88 -22.09 -2.16
C LEU A 130 -7.69 -21.83 -0.89
N ARG A 131 -7.24 -22.35 0.27
CA ARG A 131 -7.92 -22.09 1.55
C ARG A 131 -7.97 -20.61 1.87
N LYS A 132 -6.86 -19.87 1.72
CA LYS A 132 -6.82 -18.43 2.02
C LYS A 132 -7.70 -17.61 1.08
N LEU A 133 -7.72 -17.94 -0.21
CA LEU A 133 -8.60 -17.29 -1.18
C LEU A 133 -10.07 -17.61 -0.88
N GLY A 134 -10.39 -18.89 -0.64
CA GLY A 134 -11.73 -19.34 -0.27
C GLY A 134 -12.24 -18.70 1.02
N GLU A 135 -11.38 -18.50 2.03
CA GLU A 135 -11.75 -17.76 3.24
C GLU A 135 -12.10 -16.29 2.97
N ILE A 136 -11.45 -15.65 2.00
CA ILE A 136 -11.74 -14.25 1.64
C ILE A 136 -13.10 -14.18 0.94
N PHE A 137 -13.29 -14.97 -0.11
CA PHE A 137 -14.55 -15.00 -0.85
C PHE A 137 -15.71 -15.51 0.01
N GLY A 138 -15.45 -16.50 0.88
CA GLY A 138 -16.43 -17.04 1.81
C GLY A 138 -16.94 -15.98 2.78
N LYS A 139 -16.06 -15.10 3.29
CA LYS A 139 -16.49 -13.97 4.12
C LYS A 139 -17.42 -13.02 3.38
N VAL A 140 -17.12 -12.71 2.12
CA VAL A 140 -17.97 -11.84 1.29
C VAL A 140 -19.32 -12.48 1.03
N VAL A 141 -19.33 -13.79 0.74
CA VAL A 141 -20.56 -14.56 0.53
C VAL A 141 -21.41 -14.63 1.81
N THR A 142 -20.79 -14.81 2.99
CA THR A 142 -21.52 -14.86 4.26
C THR A 142 -21.97 -13.49 4.77
N ASP A 143 -21.20 -12.44 4.50
CA ASP A 143 -21.44 -11.07 4.97
C ASP A 143 -21.91 -10.15 3.83
N TYR A 144 -22.64 -10.72 2.86
CA TYR A 144 -23.05 -10.07 1.63
C TYR A 144 -23.75 -8.71 1.85
N ALA A 145 -24.47 -8.58 2.98
CA ALA A 145 -25.10 -7.32 3.39
C ALA A 145 -24.09 -6.18 3.62
N THR A 146 -22.96 -6.46 4.28
CA THR A 146 -21.89 -5.49 4.50
C THR A 146 -21.19 -5.13 3.18
N PHE A 147 -21.15 -6.06 2.24
CA PHE A 147 -20.58 -5.87 0.90
C PHE A 147 -21.55 -5.26 -0.12
N LYS A 148 -22.77 -4.87 0.32
CA LYS A 148 -23.83 -4.28 -0.53
C LYS A 148 -24.23 -5.19 -1.71
N LEU A 149 -24.17 -6.49 -1.52
CA LEU A 149 -24.61 -7.50 -2.48
C LEU A 149 -26.07 -7.90 -2.21
N SER A 150 -26.81 -8.22 -3.27
CA SER A 150 -28.13 -8.82 -3.16
C SER A 150 -28.06 -10.34 -3.00
N VAL A 151 -29.08 -10.97 -2.41
CA VAL A 151 -29.11 -12.43 -2.17
C VAL A 151 -28.97 -13.19 -3.50
N ASP A 152 -29.67 -12.76 -4.55
CA ASP A 152 -29.62 -13.36 -5.89
C ASP A 152 -28.20 -13.35 -6.52
N GLU A 153 -27.36 -12.36 -6.19
CA GLU A 153 -25.98 -12.27 -6.72
C GLU A 153 -25.02 -13.25 -6.03
N VAL A 154 -25.38 -13.75 -4.85
CA VAL A 154 -24.53 -14.63 -4.04
C VAL A 154 -25.07 -16.06 -4.03
N GLU A 155 -26.34 -16.24 -4.40
CA GLU A 155 -26.99 -17.54 -4.50
C GLU A 155 -26.33 -18.40 -5.59
N GLY A 156 -25.77 -19.54 -5.18
CA GLY A 156 -25.08 -20.47 -6.08
C GLY A 156 -23.59 -20.18 -6.31
N VAL A 157 -23.04 -19.13 -5.71
CA VAL A 157 -21.59 -18.85 -5.79
C VAL A 157 -20.85 -19.72 -4.78
N ASP A 158 -20.02 -20.66 -5.26
CA ASP A 158 -19.10 -21.42 -4.42
C ASP A 158 -17.76 -20.67 -4.25
N PRO A 159 -17.41 -20.21 -3.02
CA PRO A 159 -16.14 -19.54 -2.75
C PRO A 159 -14.91 -20.36 -3.11
N LEU A 160 -15.00 -21.70 -2.99
CA LEU A 160 -13.88 -22.59 -3.31
C LEU A 160 -13.70 -22.75 -4.82
N ALA A 161 -14.79 -22.76 -5.59
CA ALA A 161 -14.74 -22.79 -7.06
C ALA A 161 -14.00 -21.56 -7.61
N ILE A 162 -14.36 -20.35 -7.16
CA ILE A 162 -13.67 -19.11 -7.56
C ILE A 162 -12.18 -19.16 -7.21
N ALA A 163 -11.84 -19.63 -6.01
CA ALA A 163 -10.44 -19.79 -5.59
C ALA A 163 -9.69 -20.79 -6.49
N GLY A 164 -10.35 -21.89 -6.87
CA GLY A 164 -9.84 -22.90 -7.80
C GLY A 164 -9.58 -22.35 -9.19
N GLU A 165 -10.52 -21.57 -9.74
CA GLU A 165 -10.37 -20.92 -11.04
C GLU A 165 -9.20 -19.94 -11.08
N ILE A 166 -9.03 -19.14 -10.02
CA ILE A 166 -7.90 -18.20 -9.90
C ILE A 166 -6.57 -18.97 -9.86
N GLU A 167 -6.48 -20.06 -9.08
CA GLU A 167 -5.28 -20.89 -9.02
C GLU A 167 -4.96 -21.54 -10.36
N ALA A 168 -5.96 -22.11 -11.02
CA ALA A 168 -5.81 -22.74 -12.32
C ALA A 168 -5.29 -21.74 -13.37
N CYS A 169 -5.83 -20.52 -13.38
CA CYS A 169 -5.38 -19.47 -14.28
C CYS A 169 -3.96 -18.98 -13.94
N MET A 170 -3.61 -18.89 -12.64
CA MET A 170 -2.24 -18.60 -12.24
C MET A 170 -1.24 -19.64 -12.76
N ARG A 171 -1.60 -20.93 -12.68
CA ARG A 171 -0.77 -22.04 -13.16
C ARG A 171 -0.60 -22.02 -14.68
N GLU A 172 -1.65 -21.66 -15.41
CA GLU A 172 -1.60 -21.51 -16.86
C GLU A 172 -0.66 -20.37 -17.27
N LYS A 173 -0.76 -19.21 -16.63
CA LYS A 173 0.01 -18.01 -17.01
C LYS A 173 1.44 -17.97 -16.48
N LEU A 174 1.70 -18.51 -15.29
CA LEU A 174 3.02 -18.47 -14.65
C LEU A 174 3.79 -19.78 -14.71
N GLY A 175 3.16 -20.88 -15.18
CA GLY A 175 3.76 -22.20 -15.29
C GLY A 175 3.34 -23.17 -14.18
N SER A 176 3.60 -24.46 -14.42
CA SER A 176 3.11 -25.56 -13.57
C SER A 176 3.82 -25.71 -12.22
N GLY A 177 4.95 -25.02 -12.00
CA GLY A 177 5.74 -25.10 -10.77
C GLY A 177 5.48 -23.93 -9.83
N VAL A 178 5.68 -24.12 -8.53
CA VAL A 178 5.45 -23.07 -7.53
C VAL A 178 6.68 -22.20 -7.36
N ASP A 179 6.96 -21.45 -8.42
CA ASP A 179 8.11 -20.57 -8.57
C ASP A 179 7.97 -19.28 -7.73
N SER A 180 9.06 -18.50 -7.65
CA SER A 180 9.07 -17.20 -6.97
C SER A 180 8.03 -16.24 -7.58
N LYS A 181 7.84 -16.31 -8.90
CA LYS A 181 6.80 -15.54 -9.62
C LYS A 181 5.40 -15.87 -9.10
N TYR A 182 5.07 -17.16 -8.95
CA TYR A 182 3.77 -17.61 -8.43
C TYR A 182 3.56 -17.09 -7.00
N LYS A 183 4.56 -17.29 -6.13
CA LYS A 183 4.51 -16.82 -4.73
C LYS A 183 4.28 -15.32 -4.63
N ASN A 184 4.95 -14.53 -5.46
CA ASN A 184 4.83 -13.08 -5.45
C ASN A 184 3.47 -12.61 -5.97
N LYS A 185 2.97 -13.23 -7.05
CA LYS A 185 1.64 -12.93 -7.56
C LYS A 185 0.55 -13.30 -6.55
N LEU A 186 0.64 -14.48 -5.92
CA LEU A 186 -0.29 -14.93 -4.91
C LEU A 186 -0.32 -13.98 -3.70
N ARG A 187 0.86 -13.57 -3.20
CA ARG A 187 0.95 -12.57 -2.12
C ARG A 187 0.30 -11.25 -2.51
N SER A 188 0.53 -10.79 -3.74
CA SER A 188 -0.08 -9.57 -4.25
C SER A 188 -1.61 -9.68 -4.33
N LEU A 189 -2.14 -10.80 -4.82
CA LEU A 189 -3.58 -11.03 -4.90
C LEU A 189 -4.20 -11.06 -3.50
N LEU A 190 -3.63 -11.86 -2.59
CA LEU A 190 -4.09 -11.93 -1.21
C LEU A 190 -4.06 -10.57 -0.52
N PHE A 191 -3.00 -9.77 -0.71
CA PHE A 191 -2.92 -8.44 -0.11
C PHE A 191 -4.01 -7.50 -0.60
N ASN A 192 -4.29 -7.46 -1.91
CA ASN A 192 -5.32 -6.58 -2.47
C ASN A 192 -6.75 -7.06 -2.19
N LEU A 193 -6.98 -8.37 -2.15
CA LEU A 193 -8.28 -8.98 -1.86
C LEU A 193 -8.61 -8.99 -0.35
N LYS A 194 -7.60 -8.94 0.53
CA LYS A 194 -7.79 -8.88 1.99
C LYS A 194 -7.99 -7.46 2.51
N ASP A 195 -7.77 -6.45 1.68
CA ASP A 195 -7.85 -5.05 2.09
C ASP A 195 -9.31 -4.66 2.40
N GLU A 196 -9.58 -4.34 3.67
CA GLU A 196 -10.90 -3.92 4.16
C GLU A 196 -11.39 -2.63 3.49
N LYS A 197 -10.49 -1.82 2.93
CA LYS A 197 -10.86 -0.60 2.19
C LYS A 197 -11.15 -0.87 0.71
N ASN A 198 -10.85 -2.07 0.22
CA ASN A 198 -11.01 -2.47 -1.17
C ASN A 198 -12.07 -3.56 -1.33
N THR A 199 -13.19 -3.40 -0.63
CA THR A 199 -14.32 -4.34 -0.70
C THR A 199 -14.86 -4.48 -2.11
N GLU A 200 -14.88 -3.39 -2.88
CA GLU A 200 -15.33 -3.36 -4.27
C GLU A 200 -14.62 -4.39 -5.15
N LEU A 201 -13.29 -4.57 -5.00
CA LEU A 201 -12.55 -5.52 -5.82
C LEU A 201 -13.06 -6.95 -5.59
N VAL A 202 -13.25 -7.34 -4.33
CA VAL A 202 -13.70 -8.70 -3.99
C VAL A 202 -15.13 -8.91 -4.42
N THR A 203 -16.01 -7.94 -4.20
CA THR A 203 -17.40 -7.93 -4.66
C THR A 203 -17.48 -8.12 -6.19
N ARG A 204 -16.69 -7.36 -6.96
CA ARG A 204 -16.67 -7.47 -8.44
C ARG A 204 -16.17 -8.83 -8.94
N VAL A 205 -15.29 -9.49 -8.19
CA VAL A 205 -14.83 -10.85 -8.52
C VAL A 205 -15.93 -11.87 -8.20
N VAL A 206 -16.62 -11.74 -7.07
CA VAL A 206 -17.74 -12.61 -6.67
C VAL A 206 -18.90 -12.50 -7.66
N CYS A 207 -19.27 -11.29 -8.10
CA CYS A 207 -20.30 -11.07 -9.14
C CYS A 207 -19.86 -11.43 -10.56
N GLY A 208 -18.63 -11.94 -10.77
CA GLY A 208 -18.11 -12.28 -12.10
C GLY A 208 -17.82 -11.08 -13.02
N SER A 209 -17.93 -9.84 -12.53
CA SER A 209 -17.56 -8.63 -13.31
C SER A 209 -16.06 -8.59 -13.64
N ILE A 210 -15.23 -9.17 -12.77
CA ILE A 210 -13.81 -9.39 -13.02
C ILE A 210 -13.56 -10.89 -13.09
N THR A 211 -13.19 -11.39 -14.27
CA THR A 211 -12.84 -12.80 -14.45
C THR A 211 -11.54 -13.14 -13.73
N ALA A 212 -11.39 -14.40 -13.32
CA ALA A 212 -10.13 -14.92 -12.75
C ALA A 212 -8.93 -14.63 -13.66
N GLU A 213 -9.14 -14.74 -14.98
CA GLU A 213 -8.12 -14.45 -15.96
C GLU A 213 -7.66 -12.99 -15.95
N LYS A 214 -8.61 -12.06 -15.92
CA LYS A 214 -8.32 -10.64 -15.87
C LYS A 214 -7.61 -10.31 -14.56
N LEU A 215 -8.09 -10.83 -13.43
CA LEU A 215 -7.50 -10.63 -12.11
C LEU A 215 -6.03 -11.06 -12.04
N VAL A 216 -5.69 -12.22 -12.61
CA VAL A 216 -4.30 -12.72 -12.66
C VAL A 216 -3.43 -11.87 -13.60
N SER A 217 -3.98 -11.30 -14.67
CA SER A 217 -3.24 -10.40 -15.56
C SER A 217 -3.06 -8.99 -15.03
N MET A 218 -3.94 -8.50 -14.16
CA MET A 218 -3.92 -7.13 -13.65
C MET A 218 -2.69 -6.84 -12.79
N ASP A 219 -2.19 -5.61 -12.89
CA ASP A 219 -1.09 -5.15 -12.07
C ASP A 219 -1.50 -4.88 -10.61
N PRO A 220 -0.61 -5.09 -9.63
CA PRO A 220 -0.89 -4.77 -8.22
C PRO A 220 -1.33 -3.31 -8.00
N LYS A 221 -0.90 -2.41 -8.89
CA LYS A 221 -1.29 -0.99 -8.85
C LYS A 221 -2.73 -0.80 -9.31
N GLU A 222 -3.16 -1.54 -10.32
CA GLU A 222 -4.51 -1.51 -10.88
C GLU A 222 -5.53 -2.25 -10.00
N MET A 223 -5.09 -3.12 -9.08
CA MET A 223 -5.96 -3.80 -8.13
C MET A 223 -6.23 -2.99 -6.86
N ALA A 224 -5.47 -1.93 -6.59
CA ALA A 224 -5.64 -1.13 -5.38
C ALA A 224 -7.00 -0.42 -5.32
N SER A 225 -7.42 -0.03 -4.11
CA SER A 225 -8.67 0.73 -3.90
C SER A 225 -8.70 2.02 -4.72
N SER A 226 -9.91 2.48 -5.06
CA SER A 226 -10.13 3.73 -5.81
C SER A 226 -9.41 4.93 -5.17
N ASP A 227 -9.43 5.03 -3.84
CA ASP A 227 -8.80 6.13 -3.12
C ASP A 227 -7.28 6.06 -3.17
N THR A 228 -6.71 4.86 -3.06
CA THR A 228 -5.27 4.65 -3.18
C THR A 228 -4.77 4.95 -4.59
N LYS A 229 -5.54 4.58 -5.61
CA LYS A 229 -5.24 4.92 -7.01
C LYS A 229 -5.22 6.43 -7.22
N ARG A 230 -6.30 7.11 -6.83
CA ARG A 230 -6.42 8.57 -6.91
C ARG A 230 -5.29 9.29 -6.17
N TRP A 231 -4.94 8.82 -4.96
CA TRP A 231 -3.83 9.41 -4.20
C TRP A 231 -2.49 9.22 -4.92
N ARG A 232 -2.22 8.03 -5.47
CA ARG A 232 -0.99 7.77 -6.24
C ARG A 232 -0.91 8.62 -7.50
N GLU A 233 -2.03 8.80 -8.20
CA GLU A 233 -2.13 9.67 -9.37
C GLU A 233 -1.86 11.13 -8.99
N GLN A 234 -2.48 11.64 -7.93
CA GLN A 234 -2.26 13.00 -7.43
C GLN A 234 -0.81 13.23 -7.00
N VAL A 235 -0.20 12.27 -6.30
CA VAL A 235 1.22 12.39 -5.91
C VAL A 235 2.13 12.35 -7.13
N ALA A 236 1.82 11.53 -8.13
CA ALA A 236 2.59 11.48 -9.38
C ALA A 236 2.46 12.79 -10.17
N GLU A 237 1.25 13.36 -10.21
CA GLU A 237 0.98 14.66 -10.84
C GLU A 237 1.70 15.79 -10.09
N TYR A 238 1.59 15.82 -8.76
CA TYR A 238 2.28 16.81 -7.92
C TYR A 238 3.80 16.73 -8.11
N LYS A 239 4.37 15.52 -8.11
CA LYS A 239 5.81 15.33 -8.33
C LYS A 239 6.24 15.76 -9.73
N LYS A 240 5.39 15.54 -10.74
CA LYS A 240 5.62 16.02 -12.11
C LYS A 240 5.57 17.54 -12.19
N MET A 241 4.67 18.17 -11.42
CA MET A 241 4.58 19.62 -11.28
C MET A 241 5.79 20.19 -10.53
N GLU A 242 6.27 19.54 -9.47
CA GLU A 242 7.45 19.97 -8.71
C GLU A 242 8.75 19.94 -9.54
N LEU A 243 8.89 18.95 -10.43
CA LEU A 243 10.05 18.82 -11.33
C LEU A 243 10.00 19.76 -12.55
N MET A 244 8.84 20.32 -12.88
CA MET A 244 8.64 21.23 -14.01
C MET A 244 8.56 22.66 -13.49
N ASP A 245 9.43 23.56 -13.95
CA ASP A 245 9.24 24.99 -13.71
C ASP A 245 7.85 25.44 -14.24
N ASN A 246 7.26 26.46 -13.61
CA ASN A 246 5.88 26.91 -13.87
C ASN A 246 5.62 27.17 -15.37
N LEU A 247 6.62 27.72 -16.09
CA LEU A 247 6.54 27.97 -17.53
C LEU A 247 6.53 26.68 -18.39
N SER A 248 7.15 25.62 -17.89
CA SER A 248 7.18 24.31 -18.54
C SER A 248 5.93 23.49 -18.23
N TYR A 249 5.39 23.61 -17.01
CA TYR A 249 4.13 23.00 -16.61
C TYR A 249 2.92 23.57 -17.37
N GLN A 250 2.82 24.91 -17.49
CA GLN A 250 1.79 25.54 -18.31
C GLN A 250 1.84 25.00 -19.75
N ARG A 251 3.03 24.97 -20.36
CA ARG A 251 3.21 24.41 -21.71
C ARG A 251 2.84 22.94 -21.82
N TYR A 252 3.14 22.12 -20.80
CA TYR A 252 2.76 20.71 -20.75
C TYR A 252 1.23 20.54 -20.66
N ALA A 253 0.58 21.24 -19.74
CA ALA A 253 -0.87 21.20 -19.56
C ALA A 253 -1.65 21.70 -20.79
N HIS A 254 -1.09 22.64 -21.55
CA HIS A 254 -1.68 23.14 -22.79
C HIS A 254 -1.46 22.23 -24.02
N ARG A 255 -0.54 21.26 -23.96
CA ARG A 255 -0.27 20.33 -25.07
C ARG A 255 -1.35 19.25 -25.20
N ASP A 256 -1.81 18.72 -24.06
CA ASP A 256 -2.79 17.63 -23.96
C ASP A 256 -4.24 18.13 -23.80
N ARG A 257 -4.44 19.43 -23.54
CA ARG A 257 -5.78 20.02 -23.65
C ARG A 257 -6.19 20.07 -25.12
N GLU A 258 -7.41 19.64 -25.41
CA GLU A 258 -8.11 19.94 -26.66
C GLU A 258 -8.38 21.45 -26.73
N LEU A 259 -7.32 22.24 -26.98
CA LEU A 259 -7.47 23.65 -27.30
C LEU A 259 -8.19 23.73 -28.66
N PRO A 260 -9.24 24.56 -28.79
CA PRO A 260 -9.85 24.83 -30.08
C PRO A 260 -8.81 25.22 -31.11
N ASP A 261 -9.00 24.78 -32.35
CA ASP A 261 -8.12 25.12 -33.47
C ASP A 261 -7.98 26.65 -33.57
N GLY A 262 -6.73 27.11 -33.67
CA GLY A 262 -6.38 28.51 -33.85
C GLY A 262 -6.71 28.99 -35.27
N LEU A 263 -6.79 30.31 -35.43
CA LEU A 263 -7.15 30.97 -36.69
C LEU A 263 -6.12 30.75 -37.81
N PHE A 264 -4.88 30.40 -37.48
CA PHE A 264 -3.78 30.25 -38.43
C PHE A 264 -3.17 28.85 -38.40
N GLU A 265 -2.71 28.36 -39.54
CA GLU A 265 -1.93 27.11 -39.63
C GLU A 265 -0.44 27.40 -39.49
N CYS A 266 0.28 26.57 -38.71
CA CYS A 266 1.71 26.72 -38.58
C CYS A 266 2.45 26.34 -39.90
N PRO A 267 3.28 27.22 -40.47
CA PRO A 267 3.98 26.93 -41.73
C PRO A 267 5.06 25.84 -41.60
N LYS A 268 5.52 25.54 -40.37
CA LYS A 268 6.58 24.54 -40.12
C LYS A 268 6.02 23.14 -39.92
N CYS A 269 4.99 22.99 -39.09
CA CYS A 269 4.46 21.67 -38.70
C CYS A 269 3.01 21.43 -39.12
N LYS A 270 2.37 22.38 -39.80
CA LYS A 270 0.98 22.30 -40.28
C LYS A 270 -0.09 22.09 -39.20
N SER A 271 0.29 22.27 -37.92
CA SER A 271 -0.66 22.21 -36.82
C SER A 271 -1.49 23.49 -36.76
N LYS A 272 -2.79 23.34 -36.54
CA LYS A 272 -3.72 24.43 -36.26
C LYS A 272 -3.71 24.88 -34.80
N LYS A 273 -2.92 24.24 -33.93
CA LYS A 273 -2.72 24.67 -32.53
C LYS A 273 -1.83 25.91 -32.46
N THR A 274 -2.40 27.06 -32.81
CA THR A 274 -1.71 28.35 -32.89
C THR A 274 -2.39 29.39 -32.03
N GLN A 275 -1.60 30.27 -31.42
CA GLN A 275 -2.05 31.41 -30.64
C GLN A 275 -1.58 32.69 -31.32
N TYR A 276 -2.45 33.70 -31.44
CA TYR A 276 -2.08 35.01 -31.97
C TYR A 276 -2.28 36.12 -30.93
N SER A 277 -1.47 37.16 -31.04
CA SER A 277 -1.63 38.41 -30.29
C SER A 277 -1.44 39.58 -31.23
N GLU A 278 -2.28 40.59 -31.14
CA GLU A 278 -2.21 41.77 -32.01
C GLU A 278 -1.50 42.89 -31.27
N LYS A 279 -0.50 43.49 -31.91
CA LYS A 279 0.18 44.67 -31.37
C LYS A 279 0.35 45.69 -32.47
N GLN A 280 0.00 46.94 -32.16
CA GLN A 280 0.31 48.07 -33.02
C GLN A 280 1.81 48.34 -32.95
N THR A 281 2.53 48.13 -34.05
CA THR A 281 3.99 48.34 -34.12
C THR A 281 4.39 49.51 -35.00
N ARG A 282 3.40 50.20 -35.58
CA ARG A 282 3.55 51.31 -36.53
C ARG A 282 2.57 52.45 -36.20
N SER A 283 2.63 53.53 -36.98
CA SER A 283 1.81 54.74 -36.82
C SER A 283 0.32 54.44 -36.65
N ALA A 284 -0.42 55.40 -36.11
CA ALA A 284 -1.87 55.29 -35.88
C ALA A 284 -2.67 54.92 -37.15
N ASP A 285 -2.14 55.28 -38.32
CA ASP A 285 -2.77 55.08 -39.62
C ASP A 285 -2.55 53.67 -40.24
N GLU A 286 -1.76 52.80 -39.60
CA GLU A 286 -1.49 51.43 -40.09
C GLU A 286 -2.19 50.35 -39.26
N PRO A 287 -2.66 49.24 -39.88
CA PRO A 287 -3.34 48.16 -39.17
C PRO A 287 -2.42 47.44 -38.16
N THR A 288 -3.02 46.79 -37.16
CA THR A 288 -2.29 46.06 -36.12
C THR A 288 -1.51 44.87 -36.69
N THR A 289 -0.30 44.64 -36.19
CA THR A 289 0.50 43.47 -36.58
C THR A 289 0.10 42.27 -35.74
N LYS A 290 -0.17 41.13 -36.38
CA LYS A 290 -0.53 39.88 -35.69
C LYS A 290 0.72 39.04 -35.46
N PHE A 291 1.06 38.80 -34.20
CA PHE A 291 2.14 37.91 -33.77
C PHE A 291 1.57 36.53 -33.48
N CYS A 292 1.96 35.54 -34.28
CA CYS A 292 1.50 34.17 -34.17
C CYS A 292 2.58 33.27 -33.57
N HIS A 293 2.16 32.33 -32.73
CA HIS A 293 3.02 31.32 -32.10
C HIS A 293 2.35 29.94 -32.17
N CYS A 294 3.10 28.93 -32.62
CA CYS A 294 2.63 27.55 -32.68
C CYS A 294 2.91 26.85 -31.36
N ILE A 295 1.86 26.31 -30.73
CA ILE A 295 1.96 25.59 -29.44
C ILE A 295 2.60 24.20 -29.62
N ASN A 296 2.54 23.65 -30.84
CA ASN A 296 3.07 22.32 -31.14
C ASN A 296 4.60 22.30 -31.37
N CYS A 297 5.14 23.26 -32.12
CA CYS A 297 6.57 23.29 -32.50
C CYS A 297 7.32 24.57 -32.07
N ASP A 298 6.67 25.40 -31.25
CA ASP A 298 7.16 26.68 -30.73
C ASP A 298 7.56 27.74 -31.78
N TYR A 299 7.29 27.50 -33.07
CA TYR A 299 7.59 28.43 -34.14
C TYR A 299 6.80 29.74 -33.98
N ARG A 300 7.46 30.89 -34.19
CA ARG A 300 6.87 32.23 -34.09
C ARG A 300 7.00 32.95 -35.43
N TRP A 301 5.91 33.58 -35.87
CA TRP A 301 5.89 34.37 -37.10
C TRP A 301 4.97 35.59 -36.95
N LYS A 302 5.10 36.55 -37.87
CA LYS A 302 4.26 37.74 -37.92
C LYS A 302 3.47 37.77 -39.22
N PHE A 303 2.23 38.23 -39.13
CA PHE A 303 1.34 38.50 -40.26
C PHE A 303 0.99 39.99 -40.22
N CYS A 304 1.22 40.69 -41.32
CA CYS A 304 0.95 42.12 -41.46
C CYS A 304 -0.29 42.33 -42.32
#